data_AF-A0A7S7VYQ5-F1
#
_entry.id   AF-A0A7S7VYQ5-F1
#
_cell.length_a   1.000
_cell.length_b   1.000
_cell.length_c   1.000
_cell.angle_alpha   90.00
_cell.angle_beta   90.00
_cell.angle_gamma   90.00
#
_symmetry.space_group_name_H-M   'P 1'
#
loop_
_entity.id
_entity.type
_entity.pdbx_description
1 polymer ?
#
loop_
_entity_poly.entity_id
_entity_poly.type
_entity_poly.pdbx_seq_one_letter_code
_entity_poly.pdbx_strand_id
1 'polypeptide(L)'
;MLTLSGAESAASSAVRGRHFRFHWPLLAATALALSGCMPATTQVAAADPADPAAKVAPVGYRSTISPYTGLRPAAPAPWRGRNDAVTRQPKQDK
;
A
#
# COMPACT_ATOMS: atom_id res chain seq x y z
N MET A 1 67.54 4.16 24.78
CA MET A 1 66.11 3.91 25.08
C MET A 1 65.11 4.47 24.03
N LEU A 2 65.54 5.13 22.94
CA LEU A 2 64.62 5.68 21.93
C LEU A 2 64.34 4.77 20.71
N THR A 3 65.21 3.80 20.43
CA THR A 3 65.10 2.94 19.24
C THR A 3 64.08 1.81 19.38
N LEU A 4 63.80 1.36 20.61
CA LEU A 4 62.79 0.33 20.87
C LEU A 4 61.36 0.89 20.73
N SER A 5 61.14 2.16 21.12
CA SER A 5 59.84 2.83 21.10
C SER A 5 59.30 3.10 19.69
N GLY A 6 60.19 3.36 18.72
CA GLY A 6 59.81 3.54 17.31
C GLY A 6 59.35 2.24 16.62
N ALA A 7 59.99 1.10 16.93
CA ALA A 7 59.63 -0.20 16.38
C ALA A 7 58.26 -0.70 16.89
N GLU A 8 57.96 -0.48 18.18
CA GLU A 8 56.67 -0.81 18.78
C GLU A 8 55.53 0.05 18.22
N SER A 9 55.78 1.35 18.00
CA SER A 9 54.83 2.28 17.39
C SER A 9 54.52 1.92 15.92
N ALA A 10 55.54 1.52 15.15
CA ALA A 10 55.37 1.08 13.77
C ALA A 10 54.57 -0.23 13.68
N ALA A 11 54.88 -1.22 14.53
CA ALA A 11 54.13 -2.48 14.61
C ALA A 11 52.67 -2.25 15.04
N SER A 12 52.44 -1.37 16.01
CA SER A 12 51.09 -0.99 16.47
C SER A 12 50.28 -0.28 15.38
N SER A 13 50.92 0.60 14.58
CA SER A 13 50.25 1.28 13.46
C SER A 13 49.94 0.33 12.28
N ALA A 14 50.84 -0.62 11.99
CA ALA A 14 50.67 -1.59 10.91
C ALA A 14 49.57 -2.61 11.24
N VAL A 15 49.48 -3.05 12.50
CA VAL A 15 48.38 -3.87 13.02
C VAL A 15 47.06 -3.10 12.98
N ARG A 16 47.04 -1.85 13.43
CA ARG A 16 45.84 -0.99 13.44
C ARG A 16 45.32 -0.70 12.04
N GLY A 17 46.19 -0.46 11.07
CA GLY A 17 45.83 -0.28 9.66
C GLY A 17 45.30 -1.55 8.99
N ARG A 18 45.80 -2.73 9.40
CA ARG A 18 45.33 -4.03 8.89
C ARG A 18 43.94 -4.39 9.45
N HIS A 19 43.71 -4.13 10.74
CA HIS A 19 42.38 -4.27 11.35
C HIS A 19 41.36 -3.31 10.74
N PHE A 20 41.74 -2.05 10.51
CA PHE A 20 40.85 -1.09 9.85
C PHE A 20 40.45 -1.57 8.44
N ARG A 21 41.41 -2.03 7.61
CA ARG A 21 41.12 -2.52 6.26
C ARG A 21 40.28 -3.80 6.21
N PHE A 22 40.39 -4.67 7.21
CA PHE A 22 39.67 -5.96 7.23
C PHE A 22 38.30 -5.85 7.91
N HIS A 23 38.18 -5.03 8.96
CA HIS A 23 36.92 -4.83 9.66
C HIS A 23 36.00 -3.86 8.94
N TRP A 24 36.53 -2.91 8.18
CA TRP A 24 35.74 -1.98 7.38
C TRP A 24 34.78 -2.64 6.39
N PRO A 25 35.20 -3.58 5.52
CA PRO A 25 34.28 -4.25 4.61
C PRO A 25 33.27 -5.13 5.34
N LEU A 26 33.68 -5.77 6.46
CA LEU A 26 32.77 -6.55 7.30
C LEU A 26 31.68 -5.66 7.92
N LEU A 27 32.07 -4.51 8.47
CA LEU A 27 31.15 -3.51 9.01
C LEU A 27 30.21 -2.98 7.94
N ALA A 28 30.73 -2.63 6.75
CA ALA A 28 29.92 -2.18 5.63
C ALA A 28 28.90 -3.25 5.17
N ALA A 29 29.33 -4.52 5.08
CA ALA A 29 28.45 -5.63 4.73
C ALA A 29 27.35 -5.85 5.79
N THR A 30 27.70 -5.78 7.08
CA THR A 30 26.70 -5.87 8.16
C THR A 30 25.71 -4.71 8.15
N ALA A 31 26.17 -3.48 7.88
CA ALA A 31 25.30 -2.31 7.77
C ALA A 31 24.32 -2.45 6.60
N LEU A 32 24.79 -2.93 5.44
CA LEU A 32 23.93 -3.19 4.27
C LEU A 32 22.92 -4.30 4.57
N ALA A 33 23.34 -5.41 5.17
CA ALA A 33 22.44 -6.51 5.54
C ALA A 33 21.37 -6.08 6.56
N LEU A 34 21.72 -5.20 7.49
CA LEU A 34 20.81 -4.65 8.51
C LEU A 34 19.95 -3.48 7.99
N SER A 35 20.29 -2.88 6.84
CA SER A 35 19.52 -1.78 6.23
C SER A 35 18.18 -2.20 5.62
N GLY A 36 17.90 -3.51 5.52
CA GLY A 36 16.65 -4.06 4.98
C GLY A 36 15.39 -3.70 5.77
N CYS A 37 15.53 -3.12 6.97
CA CYS A 37 14.42 -2.59 7.77
C CYS A 37 14.20 -1.08 7.56
N MET A 38 14.74 -0.49 6.50
CA MET A 38 14.33 0.84 6.06
C MET A 38 13.16 0.64 5.09
N PRO A 39 11.94 1.12 5.41
CA PRO A 39 10.88 1.19 4.41
C PRO A 39 11.44 1.88 3.18
N ALA A 40 11.27 1.29 1.99
CA ALA A 40 11.60 1.98 0.76
C ALA A 40 10.76 3.26 0.73
N THR A 41 11.40 4.40 1.03
CA THR A 41 10.78 5.71 0.90
C THR A 41 10.76 6.02 -0.58
N THR A 42 9.85 5.37 -1.31
CA THR A 42 9.51 5.83 -2.64
C THR A 42 9.07 7.27 -2.44
N GLN A 43 9.78 8.23 -3.03
CA GLN A 43 9.28 9.59 -3.09
C GLN A 43 7.94 9.50 -3.82
N VAL A 44 6.85 9.62 -3.08
CA VAL A 44 5.53 9.78 -3.67
C VAL A 44 5.56 11.19 -4.25
N ALA A 45 6.04 11.32 -5.48
CA ALA A 45 6.03 12.56 -6.26
C ALA A 45 4.60 12.92 -6.73
N ALA A 46 3.60 12.54 -5.93
CA ALA A 46 2.23 12.93 -6.16
C ALA A 46 2.01 14.31 -5.52
N ALA A 47 1.06 15.06 -6.08
CA ALA A 47 0.51 16.24 -5.47
C ALA A 47 0.13 15.96 -3.99
N ASP A 48 0.46 16.89 -3.10
CA ASP A 48 0.08 16.80 -1.69
C ASP A 48 -1.45 16.72 -1.58
N PRO A 49 -2.03 15.65 -1.02
CA PRO A 49 -3.48 15.52 -0.87
C PRO A 49 -4.10 16.60 0.01
N ALA A 50 -3.31 17.24 0.88
CA ALA A 50 -3.77 18.31 1.77
C ALA A 50 -3.63 19.72 1.17
N ASP A 51 -2.93 19.88 0.04
CA ASP A 51 -2.75 21.16 -0.62
C ASP A 51 -3.89 21.43 -1.63
N PRO A 52 -4.80 22.39 -1.36
CA PRO A 52 -5.88 22.72 -2.29
C PRO A 52 -5.40 23.42 -3.57
N ALA A 53 -4.16 23.91 -3.61
CA ALA A 53 -3.55 24.52 -4.79
C ALA A 53 -2.80 23.51 -5.67
N ALA A 54 -2.63 22.27 -5.20
CA ALA A 54 -1.93 21.26 -5.95
C ALA A 54 -2.67 20.89 -7.24
N LYS A 55 -1.96 20.93 -8.37
CA LYS A 55 -2.54 20.61 -9.68
C LYS A 55 -2.71 19.10 -9.81
N VAL A 56 -3.95 18.63 -9.77
CA VAL A 56 -4.33 17.24 -10.01
C VAL A 56 -5.08 17.09 -11.33
N ALA A 57 -5.00 15.92 -11.95
CA ALA A 57 -5.84 15.60 -13.10
C ALA A 57 -7.32 15.60 -12.69
N PRO A 58 -8.24 16.11 -13.53
CA PRO A 58 -9.66 16.13 -13.21
C PRO A 58 -10.22 14.71 -13.11
N VAL A 59 -11.04 14.46 -12.09
CA VAL A 59 -11.77 13.19 -11.92
C VAL A 59 -13.03 13.22 -12.78
N GLY A 60 -13.14 12.31 -13.74
CA GLY A 60 -14.36 12.10 -14.51
C GLY A 60 -15.26 11.07 -13.84
N TYR A 61 -16.42 11.47 -13.33
CA TYR A 61 -17.43 10.52 -12.85
C TYR A 61 -18.28 10.04 -14.03
N ARG A 62 -18.31 8.73 -14.27
CA ARG A 62 -19.19 8.11 -15.28
C ARG A 62 -20.05 7.06 -14.60
N SER A 63 -21.34 7.05 -14.95
CA SER A 63 -22.24 5.98 -14.54
C SER A 63 -21.78 4.64 -15.15
N THR A 64 -21.50 3.65 -14.31
CA THR A 64 -21.17 2.28 -14.75
C THR A 64 -22.41 1.49 -15.17
N ILE A 65 -23.60 1.97 -14.76
CA ILE A 65 -24.89 1.39 -15.14
C ILE A 65 -25.37 2.00 -16.46
N SER A 66 -25.95 1.16 -17.31
CA SER A 66 -26.57 1.51 -18.59
C SER A 66 -27.47 2.75 -18.46
N PRO A 67 -27.59 3.60 -19.50
CA PRO A 67 -28.55 4.70 -19.50
C PRO A 67 -29.92 4.24 -19.03
N TYR A 68 -30.52 4.98 -18.10
CA TYR A 68 -31.86 4.71 -17.63
C TYR A 68 -32.86 5.00 -18.76
N THR A 69 -33.41 3.94 -19.34
CA THR A 69 -34.56 4.05 -20.22
C THR A 69 -35.79 4.33 -19.35
N GLY A 70 -36.23 5.59 -19.33
CA GLY A 70 -37.46 5.96 -18.65
C GLY A 70 -38.65 5.20 -19.22
N LEU A 71 -39.30 4.38 -18.40
CA LEU A 71 -40.57 3.75 -18.76
C LEU A 71 -41.71 4.71 -18.39
N ARG A 72 -42.59 4.99 -19.35
CA ARG A 72 -43.85 5.67 -19.06
C ARG A 72 -44.70 4.73 -18.18
N PRO A 73 -45.36 5.23 -17.12
CA PRO A 73 -46.31 4.43 -16.37
C PRO A 73 -47.39 3.88 -17.32
N ALA A 74 -47.43 2.56 -17.49
CA ALA A 74 -48.54 1.89 -18.14
C ALA A 74 -49.66 1.68 -17.11
N ALA A 75 -50.91 1.59 -17.57
CA ALA A 75 -52.01 1.22 -16.70
C ALA A 75 -51.70 -0.16 -16.05
N PRO A 76 -51.83 -0.30 -14.73
CA PRO A 76 -51.56 -1.57 -14.06
C PRO A 76 -52.53 -2.63 -14.57
N ALA A 77 -52.01 -3.80 -14.93
CA ALA A 77 -52.85 -4.94 -15.28
C ALA A 77 -53.74 -5.34 -14.07
N PRO A 78 -54.98 -5.82 -14.29
CA PRO A 78 -55.86 -6.26 -13.22
C PRO A 78 -55.15 -7.27 -12.30
N TRP A 79 -55.12 -6.99 -10.99
CA TRP A 79 -54.37 -7.79 -10.02
C TRP A 79 -55.23 -8.82 -9.29
N ARG A 80 -56.55 -8.61 -9.23
CA ARG A 80 -57.49 -9.44 -8.44
C ARG A 80 -57.38 -10.94 -8.78
N GLY A 81 -57.45 -11.30 -10.05
CA GLY A 81 -57.35 -12.70 -10.48
C GLY A 81 -55.99 -13.36 -10.14
N ARG A 82 -54.91 -12.58 -10.08
CA ARG A 82 -53.60 -13.10 -9.61
C ARG A 82 -53.60 -13.38 -8.12
N ASN A 83 -54.22 -12.52 -7.33
CA ASN A 83 -54.38 -12.76 -5.90
C ASN A 83 -55.26 -13.97 -5.62
N ASP A 84 -56.37 -14.11 -6.34
CA ASP A 84 -57.26 -15.27 -6.20
C ASP A 84 -56.53 -16.58 -6.55
N ALA A 85 -55.67 -16.56 -7.57
CA ALA A 85 -54.89 -17.72 -8.00
C ALA A 85 -53.84 -18.20 -6.95
N VAL A 86 -53.34 -17.30 -6.11
CA VAL A 86 -52.36 -17.64 -5.04
C VAL A 86 -53.00 -17.73 -3.66
N THR A 87 -54.28 -17.39 -3.53
CA THR A 87 -55.00 -17.45 -2.26
C THR A 87 -55.13 -18.91 -1.83
N ARG A 88 -54.57 -19.25 -0.66
CA ARG A 88 -54.75 -20.58 -0.10
C ARG A 88 -56.22 -20.79 0.24
N GLN A 89 -56.73 -21.98 -0.07
CA GLN A 89 -58.07 -22.37 0.33
C GLN A 89 -58.18 -22.39 1.86
N PRO A 90 -59.34 -21.98 2.43
CA PRO A 90 -59.58 -22.10 3.86
C PRO A 90 -59.39 -23.54 4.31
N LYS A 91 -58.69 -23.73 5.43
CA LYS A 91 -58.56 -25.05 6.05
C LYS A 91 -59.96 -25.46 6.54
N GLN A 92 -60.46 -26.60 6.06
CA GLN A 92 -61.69 -27.18 6.60
C GLN A 92 -61.39 -27.73 7.99
N ASP A 93 -62.00 -27.16 9.02
CA ASP A 93 -61.98 -27.72 10.37
C ASP A 93 -63.03 -28.83 10.44
N LYS A 94 -62.58 -30.05 10.77
CA LYS A 94 -63.40 -31.22 11.05
C LYS A 94 -63.18 -31.65 12.49
#